data_AF-A0A841DSH7-F1
#
_entry.id   AF-A0A841DSH7-F1
#
_cell.length_a   1.000
_cell.length_b   1.000
_cell.length_c   1.000
_cell.angle_alpha   90.00
_cell.angle_beta   90.00
_cell.angle_gamma   90.00
#
_symmetry.space_group_name_H-M   'P 1'
#
loop_
_entity.id
_entity.type
_entity.pdbx_description
1 polymer ?
#
loop_
_entity_poly.entity_id
_entity_poly.type
_entity_poly.pdbx_seq_one_letter_code
_entity_poly.pdbx_strand_id
1 'polypeptide(L)'
;MHPQLSRRTLILGTTAGGVAAWTGLPALSASAAPLVYDSPEAFDAAQSGYLASNPQNNEAGLYAWGESYFLLALLRMYEAHQDERYLRTFEDRARHLLATTDQARHVQDYAGRSGKVWRTAGNYTAGHGVLPDGSGRAAVQLRWAGSRSAESTAEVSNVANGTFDLALRNPATTTVVTLRGVSLDPASPAYVVAAVNNAYNASLRWTAVDLRSSPAAAPAPTAATITFQPQFYVFAVHTGMLAFPLARYARMVLQSSKLRRGKRRQFARDMLAAATEAVRFHDPEWVSRSDGTGDYVWPKGAPIPFDGTIQPYNQSQGIGQVLVELFRATGNPHYRDRVVQLLKAYQPALRVVDGAYVWTYWPPYSELYNGYAKTAGISEYTPSYPASKQIEDLSHAAISTEFVHAAYDAGITAGPDVQLFTKTFTQKLIRSATEVWYRVDGTGDAVPANAVQCARWGAYAEQDVLVYQQSLRVYDAVQLVPVQGSHALGIAYLNWAKNSGWRNK
;
A
#
# COMPACT_ATOMS: atom_id res chain seq x y z
N MET A 1 -5.70 17.55 39.28
CA MET A 1 -6.68 16.53 38.81
C MET A 1 -6.42 16.29 37.33
N HIS A 2 -5.68 15.24 37.00
CA HIS A 2 -5.37 14.87 35.61
C HIS A 2 -6.41 13.87 35.12
N PRO A 3 -7.10 14.11 33.99
CA PRO A 3 -7.94 13.09 33.39
C PRO A 3 -7.05 12.07 32.67
N GLN A 4 -7.23 10.80 33.06
CA GLN A 4 -6.64 9.63 32.41
C GLN A 4 -7.27 9.46 31.02
N LEU A 5 -6.45 9.51 29.97
CA LEU A 5 -6.84 9.11 28.62
C LEU A 5 -6.75 7.58 28.52
N SER A 6 -7.89 6.96 28.30
CA SER A 6 -8.09 5.52 28.11
C SER A 6 -7.42 5.02 26.82
N ARG A 7 -6.42 4.14 26.98
CA ARG A 7 -5.78 3.38 25.89
C ARG A 7 -6.68 2.24 25.44
N ARG A 8 -7.55 2.49 24.46
CA ARG A 8 -8.20 1.43 23.66
C ARG A 8 -8.28 1.85 22.19
N THR A 9 -7.14 1.78 21.49
CA THR A 9 -7.12 1.72 20.02
C THR A 9 -6.82 0.29 19.63
N LEU A 10 -7.88 -0.42 19.25
CA LEU A 10 -7.84 -1.79 18.76
C LEU A 10 -7.13 -1.79 17.39
N ILE A 11 -5.96 -2.43 17.32
CA ILE A 11 -5.21 -2.66 16.07
C ILE A 11 -6.00 -3.68 15.24
N LEU A 12 -6.96 -3.20 14.46
CA LEU A 12 -7.66 -3.97 13.43
C LEU A 12 -7.44 -3.25 12.11
N GLY A 13 -6.39 -3.67 11.40
CA GLY A 13 -6.03 -3.07 10.11
C GLY A 13 -4.53 -3.16 9.83
N THR A 14 -3.91 -4.33 9.99
CA THR A 14 -2.49 -4.55 9.64
C THR A 14 -2.24 -4.68 8.13
N THR A 15 -3.06 -4.03 7.30
CA THR A 15 -2.68 -3.55 5.96
C THR A 15 -2.64 -2.02 5.87
N ALA A 16 -3.03 -1.30 6.94
CA ALA A 16 -2.90 0.16 7.11
C ALA A 16 -1.62 0.56 7.87
N GLY A 17 -0.65 -0.35 8.01
CA GLY A 17 0.63 -0.14 8.68
C GLY A 17 1.72 0.50 7.82
N GLY A 18 1.40 1.07 6.65
CA GLY A 18 2.37 1.72 5.77
C GLY A 18 2.85 3.10 6.24
N VAL A 19 2.21 3.70 7.25
CA VAL A 19 2.63 5.01 7.80
C VAL A 19 3.35 4.87 9.16
N ALA A 20 3.28 3.71 9.80
CA ALA A 20 3.83 3.50 11.14
C ALA A 20 5.09 2.63 11.16
N ALA A 21 6.21 3.14 10.61
CA ALA A 21 7.58 2.81 11.05
C ALA A 21 8.64 3.61 10.26
N TRP A 22 8.63 4.94 10.38
CA TRP A 22 9.84 5.75 10.18
C TRP A 22 10.10 6.56 11.47
N THR A 23 10.24 5.87 12.60
CA THR A 23 10.63 6.48 13.89
C THR A 23 12.15 6.47 14.09
N GLY A 24 12.92 6.53 13.01
CA GLY A 24 14.37 6.24 13.03
C GLY A 24 15.28 7.27 12.36
N LEU A 25 14.84 8.52 12.17
CA LEU A 25 15.75 9.60 11.79
C LEU A 25 16.08 10.43 13.03
N PRO A 26 17.37 10.82 13.24
CA PRO A 26 17.73 11.71 14.32
C PRO A 26 16.89 12.99 14.22
N ALA A 27 16.50 13.55 15.35
CA ALA A 27 15.86 14.86 15.41
C ALA A 27 16.76 15.87 14.70
N LEU A 28 16.43 16.19 13.44
CA LEU A 28 17.13 17.21 12.68
C LEU A 28 16.55 18.57 13.05
N SER A 29 17.46 19.47 13.35
CA SER A 29 17.27 20.83 13.83
C SER A 29 16.22 21.61 13.04
N ALA A 30 15.52 22.50 13.74
CA ALA A 30 14.55 23.43 13.15
C ALA A 30 15.12 24.15 11.92
N SER A 31 14.35 24.15 10.82
CA SER A 31 14.64 24.97 9.65
C SER A 31 14.70 26.45 10.04
N ALA A 32 15.70 27.14 9.51
CA ALA A 32 15.77 28.59 9.46
C ALA A 32 14.62 29.11 8.57
N ALA A 33 13.81 30.04 9.11
CA ALA A 33 12.61 30.64 8.52
C ALA A 33 11.47 29.66 8.13
N PRO A 34 10.18 30.04 8.32
CA PRO A 34 9.07 29.22 7.86
C PRO A 34 9.09 29.08 6.34
N LEU A 35 8.93 27.87 5.84
CA LEU A 35 8.87 27.59 4.40
C LEU A 35 7.56 28.13 3.82
N VAL A 36 7.63 28.71 2.62
CA VAL A 36 6.45 29.02 1.81
C VAL A 36 6.12 27.77 0.99
N TYR A 37 5.22 26.92 1.51
CA TYR A 37 5.03 25.55 1.00
C TYR A 37 4.49 25.44 -0.44
N ASP A 38 4.03 26.54 -1.03
CA ASP A 38 3.59 26.60 -2.43
C ASP A 38 4.62 27.32 -3.34
N SER A 39 5.90 27.27 -2.97
CA SER A 39 7.03 27.82 -3.73
C SER A 39 8.00 26.74 -4.27
N PRO A 40 8.79 27.04 -5.33
CA PRO A 40 9.87 26.17 -5.78
C PRO A 40 10.93 25.89 -4.71
N GLU A 41 11.24 26.85 -3.84
CA GLU A 41 12.25 26.72 -2.79
C GLU A 41 11.83 25.69 -1.73
N ALA A 42 10.55 25.66 -1.35
CA ALA A 42 10.02 24.61 -0.47
C ALA A 42 10.11 23.23 -1.13
N PHE A 43 9.90 23.15 -2.45
CA PHE A 43 10.09 21.90 -3.19
C PHE A 43 11.57 21.49 -3.25
N ASP A 44 12.49 22.42 -3.46
CA ASP A 44 13.93 22.14 -3.48
C ASP A 44 14.44 21.66 -2.11
N ALA A 45 13.88 22.18 -1.01
CA ALA A 45 14.10 21.65 0.34
C ALA A 45 13.57 20.22 0.50
N ALA A 46 12.34 19.96 0.02
CA ALA A 46 11.72 18.63 0.06
C ALA A 46 12.49 17.59 -0.75
N GLN A 47 12.92 17.98 -1.95
CA GLN A 47 13.75 17.16 -2.83
C GLN A 47 15.08 16.81 -2.15
N SER A 48 15.76 17.80 -1.57
CA SER A 48 17.03 17.58 -0.89
C SER A 48 16.86 16.63 0.31
N GLY A 49 15.81 16.85 1.12
CA GLY A 49 15.49 16.00 2.27
C GLY A 49 15.18 14.55 1.87
N TYR A 50 14.40 14.36 0.80
CA TYR A 50 14.09 13.02 0.31
C TYR A 50 15.29 12.30 -0.31
N LEU A 51 16.06 12.98 -1.17
CA LEU A 51 17.23 12.37 -1.81
C LEU A 51 18.30 11.95 -0.78
N ALA A 52 18.38 12.62 0.37
CA ALA A 52 19.25 12.23 1.48
C ALA A 52 18.89 10.85 2.08
N SER A 53 17.64 10.38 1.96
CA SER A 53 17.25 9.04 2.42
C SER A 53 17.72 7.92 1.49
N ASN A 54 18.13 8.27 0.27
CA ASN A 54 18.78 7.40 -0.73
C ASN A 54 18.23 5.96 -0.83
N PRO A 55 16.94 5.76 -1.18
CA PRO A 55 16.34 4.43 -1.22
C PRO A 55 16.93 3.56 -2.35
N GLN A 56 17.20 2.29 -2.01
CA GLN A 56 17.89 1.34 -2.90
C GLN A 56 17.02 0.17 -3.39
N ASN A 57 15.87 -0.06 -2.77
CA ASN A 57 14.94 -1.12 -3.15
C ASN A 57 13.54 -0.88 -2.53
N ASN A 58 12.60 -1.77 -2.86
CA ASN A 58 11.24 -1.78 -2.30
C ASN A 58 11.03 -2.84 -1.19
N GLU A 59 12.09 -3.45 -0.65
CA GLU A 59 11.95 -4.58 0.29
C GLU A 59 11.22 -4.17 1.58
N ALA A 60 11.37 -2.90 1.99
CA ALA A 60 10.62 -2.29 3.08
C ALA A 60 9.50 -1.33 2.62
N GLY A 61 9.16 -1.31 1.33
CA GLY A 61 8.12 -0.44 0.75
C GLY A 61 8.56 1.00 0.43
N LEU A 62 9.87 1.29 0.50
CA LEU A 62 10.37 2.67 0.40
C LEU A 62 10.20 3.28 -0.99
N TYR A 63 10.22 2.46 -2.03
CA TYR A 63 9.89 2.91 -3.37
C TYR A 63 8.39 3.20 -3.48
N ALA A 64 7.54 2.26 -3.08
CA ALA A 64 6.09 2.40 -3.20
C ALA A 64 5.51 3.60 -2.44
N TRP A 65 6.09 3.97 -1.29
CA TRP A 65 5.59 5.04 -0.41
C TRP A 65 6.54 6.24 -0.29
N GLY A 66 7.55 6.31 -1.15
CA GLY A 66 8.51 7.42 -1.20
C GLY A 66 8.85 7.78 -2.63
N GLU A 67 9.49 6.86 -3.37
CA GLU A 67 10.05 7.17 -4.70
C GLU A 67 8.94 7.43 -5.71
N SER A 68 7.85 6.66 -5.63
CA SER A 68 6.62 6.88 -6.40
C SER A 68 6.09 8.31 -6.27
N TYR A 69 5.95 8.79 -5.03
CA TYR A 69 5.45 10.12 -4.72
C TYR A 69 6.43 11.18 -5.21
N PHE A 70 7.73 11.00 -4.98
CA PHE A 70 8.75 11.93 -5.43
C PHE A 70 8.79 12.05 -6.96
N LEU A 71 8.74 10.93 -7.68
CA LEU A 71 8.66 10.90 -9.14
C LEU A 71 7.41 11.63 -9.65
N LEU A 72 6.24 11.38 -9.06
CA LEU A 72 5.01 12.10 -9.40
C LEU A 72 5.14 13.60 -9.10
N ALA A 73 5.77 13.96 -7.98
CA ALA A 73 5.99 15.34 -7.58
C ALA A 73 6.81 16.11 -8.62
N LEU A 74 7.87 15.51 -9.18
CA LEU A 74 8.66 16.11 -10.26
C LEU A 74 7.82 16.38 -11.52
N LEU A 75 6.89 15.47 -11.87
CA LEU A 75 5.98 15.70 -12.99
C LEU A 75 4.99 16.85 -12.70
N ARG A 76 4.49 16.94 -11.46
CA ARG A 76 3.63 18.06 -11.04
C ARG A 76 4.36 19.39 -11.04
N MET A 77 5.61 19.43 -10.60
CA MET A 77 6.44 20.64 -10.67
C MET A 77 6.74 21.05 -12.11
N TYR A 78 6.98 20.09 -13.01
CA TYR A 78 7.08 20.39 -14.44
C TYR A 78 5.76 20.94 -15.01
N GLU A 79 4.62 20.33 -14.71
CA GLU A 79 3.31 20.85 -15.14
C GLU A 79 3.08 22.27 -14.59
N ALA A 80 3.50 22.57 -13.36
CA ALA A 80 3.34 23.87 -12.72
C ALA A 80 4.22 24.98 -13.31
N HIS A 81 5.48 24.67 -13.62
CA HIS A 81 6.51 25.69 -13.93
C HIS A 81 7.12 25.57 -15.34
N GLN A 82 6.84 24.47 -16.05
CA GLN A 82 7.40 24.15 -17.37
C GLN A 82 8.95 24.11 -17.43
N ASP A 83 9.59 23.96 -16.26
CA ASP A 83 11.05 23.86 -16.13
C ASP A 83 11.52 22.40 -16.30
N GLU A 84 12.29 22.15 -17.35
CA GLU A 84 12.79 20.81 -17.67
C GLU A 84 13.80 20.25 -16.65
N ARG A 85 14.25 21.04 -15.67
CA ARG A 85 15.07 20.51 -14.56
C ARG A 85 14.37 19.38 -13.82
N TYR A 86 13.06 19.50 -13.61
CA TYR A 86 12.27 18.46 -12.93
C TYR A 86 12.21 17.17 -13.76
N LEU A 87 12.10 17.29 -15.09
CA LEU A 87 12.15 16.13 -15.99
C LEU A 87 13.54 15.47 -16.00
N ARG A 88 14.62 16.25 -15.94
CA ARG A 88 15.98 15.67 -15.86
C ARG A 88 16.18 14.88 -14.56
N THR A 89 15.74 15.41 -13.43
CA THR A 89 15.76 14.68 -12.15
C THR A 89 14.87 13.44 -12.22
N PHE A 90 13.68 13.54 -12.82
CA PHE A 90 12.79 12.39 -13.01
C PHE A 90 13.48 11.29 -13.81
N GLU A 91 14.09 11.64 -14.94
CA GLU A 91 14.77 10.68 -15.81
C GLU A 91 15.93 9.96 -15.12
N ASP A 92 16.68 10.67 -14.27
CA ASP A 92 17.75 10.09 -13.46
C ASP A 92 17.20 9.05 -12.45
N ARG A 93 16.18 9.45 -11.69
CA ARG A 93 15.54 8.58 -10.71
C ARG A 93 14.80 7.39 -11.34
N ALA A 94 14.13 7.60 -12.46
CA ALA A 94 13.47 6.53 -13.21
C ALA A 94 14.48 5.50 -13.77
N ARG A 95 15.68 5.92 -14.17
CA ARG A 95 16.76 5.00 -14.55
C ARG A 95 17.18 4.13 -13.36
N HIS A 96 17.36 4.72 -12.19
CA HIS A 96 17.65 3.97 -10.95
C HIS A 96 16.55 2.96 -10.64
N LEU A 97 15.28 3.37 -10.75
CA LEU A 97 14.14 2.49 -10.47
C LEU A 97 14.07 1.30 -11.44
N LEU A 98 14.39 1.49 -12.73
CA LEU A 98 14.46 0.39 -13.69
C LEU A 98 15.64 -0.56 -13.43
N ALA A 99 16.81 -0.01 -13.10
CA ALA A 99 17.99 -0.78 -12.74
C ALA A 99 17.82 -1.62 -11.46
N THR A 100 16.80 -1.31 -10.67
CA THR A 100 16.50 -1.98 -9.39
C THR A 100 15.18 -2.77 -9.40
N THR A 101 14.60 -3.03 -10.58
CA THR A 101 13.51 -4.00 -10.74
C THR A 101 13.94 -5.39 -10.31
N ASP A 102 12.97 -6.24 -9.94
CA ASP A 102 13.23 -7.62 -9.54
C ASP A 102 13.96 -8.41 -10.64
N GLN A 103 13.59 -8.20 -11.90
CA GLN A 103 14.27 -8.76 -13.07
C GLN A 103 15.72 -8.31 -13.17
N ALA A 104 15.99 -6.99 -13.06
CA ALA A 104 17.34 -6.45 -13.15
C ALA A 104 18.24 -6.89 -11.99
N ARG A 105 17.65 -7.11 -10.81
CA ARG A 105 18.34 -7.60 -9.61
C ARG A 105 18.45 -9.13 -9.55
N HIS A 106 17.84 -9.85 -10.50
CA HIS A 106 17.75 -11.31 -10.50
C HIS A 106 17.13 -11.90 -9.23
N VAL A 107 16.11 -11.23 -8.69
CA VAL A 107 15.36 -11.68 -7.52
C VAL A 107 13.94 -12.10 -7.90
N GLN A 108 13.33 -12.93 -7.05
CA GLN A 108 12.03 -13.54 -7.31
C GLN A 108 11.05 -13.29 -6.15
N ASP A 109 9.75 -13.33 -6.44
CA ASP A 109 8.72 -13.42 -5.40
C ASP A 109 8.61 -14.85 -4.82
N TYR A 110 7.71 -15.05 -3.86
CA TYR A 110 7.45 -16.34 -3.22
C TYR A 110 7.07 -17.47 -4.19
N ALA A 111 6.58 -17.14 -5.38
CA ALA A 111 6.16 -18.09 -6.41
C ALA A 111 7.25 -18.29 -7.49
N GLY A 112 8.46 -17.76 -7.26
CA GLY A 112 9.57 -17.86 -8.22
C GLY A 112 9.45 -16.89 -9.41
N ARG A 113 8.49 -15.95 -9.40
CA ARG A 113 8.28 -15.00 -10.50
C ARG A 113 9.23 -13.82 -10.37
N SER A 114 9.67 -13.30 -11.51
CA SER A 114 10.49 -12.08 -11.61
C SER A 114 10.05 -11.26 -12.81
N GLY A 115 10.16 -9.93 -12.75
CA GLY A 115 9.73 -9.03 -13.81
C GLY A 115 10.14 -7.59 -13.56
N LYS A 116 9.64 -6.66 -14.38
CA LYS A 116 9.79 -5.21 -14.17
C LYS A 116 8.87 -4.70 -13.06
N VAL A 117 9.01 -5.30 -11.89
CA VAL A 117 8.23 -5.05 -10.68
C VAL A 117 9.19 -4.95 -9.49
N TRP A 118 8.65 -4.64 -8.31
CA TRP A 118 9.46 -4.43 -7.11
C TRP A 118 8.83 -5.13 -5.91
N ARG A 119 9.33 -6.33 -5.57
CA ARG A 119 8.88 -7.10 -4.40
C ARG A 119 9.12 -6.36 -3.08
N THR A 120 8.33 -6.73 -2.08
CA THR A 120 8.46 -6.27 -0.70
C THR A 120 8.33 -7.45 0.26
N ALA A 121 8.69 -7.26 1.52
CA ALA A 121 8.58 -8.28 2.56
C ALA A 121 8.35 -7.67 3.96
N GLY A 122 8.39 -8.52 4.99
CA GLY A 122 8.52 -8.10 6.38
C GLY A 122 7.24 -7.49 6.94
N ASN A 123 7.12 -6.16 6.88
CA ASN A 123 5.95 -5.45 7.41
C ASN A 123 4.65 -5.73 6.63
N TYR A 124 4.78 -6.25 5.41
CA TYR A 124 3.65 -6.49 4.51
C TYR A 124 3.32 -7.97 4.30
N THR A 125 4.28 -8.86 4.54
CA THR A 125 4.18 -10.27 4.17
C THR A 125 4.35 -11.18 5.37
N ALA A 126 3.79 -12.39 5.26
CA ALA A 126 3.90 -13.40 6.27
C ALA A 126 5.37 -13.85 6.46
N GLY A 127 5.71 -14.17 7.70
CA GLY A 127 6.98 -14.79 8.07
C GLY A 127 6.77 -16.29 8.31
N HIS A 128 7.76 -17.09 7.92
CA HIS A 128 7.75 -18.53 8.13
C HIS A 128 8.90 -18.96 9.03
N GLY A 129 8.60 -19.71 10.08
CA GLY A 129 9.56 -20.47 10.88
C GLY A 129 9.36 -21.97 10.65
N VAL A 130 10.42 -22.75 10.64
CA VAL A 130 10.35 -24.20 10.46
C VAL A 130 10.66 -24.90 11.77
N LEU A 131 9.68 -25.64 12.28
CA LEU A 131 9.82 -26.56 13.41
C LEU A 131 10.29 -27.92 12.87
N PRO A 132 11.50 -28.38 13.22
CA PRO A 132 11.95 -29.72 12.84
C PRO A 132 11.29 -30.80 13.70
N ASP A 133 11.44 -32.07 13.32
CA ASP A 133 11.26 -33.21 14.21
C ASP A 133 12.52 -33.48 15.05
N GLY A 134 12.47 -34.47 15.94
CA GLY A 134 13.63 -34.85 16.76
C GLY A 134 14.81 -35.46 15.97
N SER A 135 14.66 -35.70 14.66
CA SER A 135 15.76 -36.08 13.76
C SER A 135 16.34 -34.89 12.99
N GLY A 136 15.83 -33.67 13.22
CA GLY A 136 16.26 -32.46 12.54
C GLY A 136 15.61 -32.23 11.17
N ARG A 137 14.67 -33.08 10.74
CA ARG A 137 13.96 -32.91 9.45
C ARG A 137 12.84 -31.90 9.61
N ALA A 138 12.64 -31.02 8.62
CA ALA A 138 11.54 -30.06 8.62
C ALA A 138 10.19 -30.78 8.76
N ALA A 139 9.42 -30.44 9.79
CA ALA A 139 8.15 -31.11 10.10
C ALA A 139 6.96 -30.17 9.97
N VAL A 140 7.02 -28.99 10.58
CA VAL A 140 5.89 -28.05 10.62
C VAL A 140 6.36 -26.65 10.25
N GLN A 141 5.66 -26.01 9.32
CA GLN A 141 5.81 -24.59 9.07
C GLN A 141 4.90 -23.82 10.02
N LEU A 142 5.50 -22.99 10.86
CA LEU A 142 4.83 -22.00 11.67
C LEU A 142 4.77 -20.68 10.89
N ARG A 143 3.62 -20.02 10.91
CA ARG A 143 3.36 -18.82 10.10
C ARG A 143 2.85 -17.69 10.97
N TRP A 144 3.37 -16.49 10.74
CA TRP A 144 2.86 -15.24 11.30
C TRP A 144 2.46 -14.31 10.15
N ALA A 145 1.18 -13.94 10.09
CA ALA A 145 0.62 -13.11 9.02
C ALA A 145 0.26 -11.68 9.47
N GLY A 146 1.19 -11.03 10.16
CA GLY A 146 1.10 -9.64 10.61
C GLY A 146 2.36 -8.83 10.26
N SER A 147 2.41 -7.58 10.72
CA SER A 147 3.59 -6.73 10.56
C SER A 147 4.79 -7.28 11.34
N ARG A 148 6.00 -6.77 11.02
CA ARG A 148 7.26 -7.19 11.66
C ARG A 148 7.46 -8.70 11.65
N SER A 149 7.12 -9.36 10.54
CA SER A 149 7.06 -10.81 10.49
C SER A 149 8.43 -11.49 10.64
N ALA A 150 9.49 -10.83 10.18
CA ALA A 150 10.89 -11.26 10.36
C ALA A 150 11.35 -11.28 11.83
N GLU A 151 10.64 -10.59 12.73
CA GLU A 151 10.98 -10.50 14.15
C GLU A 151 10.19 -11.51 15.01
N SER A 152 9.45 -12.40 14.35
CA SER A 152 8.69 -13.45 15.02
C SER A 152 9.62 -14.56 15.49
N THR A 153 9.30 -15.16 16.63
CA THR A 153 10.01 -16.32 17.16
C THR A 153 9.05 -17.40 17.66
N ALA A 154 9.51 -18.65 17.60
CA ALA A 154 8.85 -19.78 18.25
C ALA A 154 9.85 -20.51 19.15
N GLU A 155 9.52 -20.69 20.42
CA GLU A 155 10.38 -21.31 21.42
C GLU A 155 9.85 -22.70 21.76
N VAL A 156 10.70 -23.72 21.57
CA VAL A 156 10.46 -25.11 21.97
C VAL A 156 11.11 -25.33 23.33
N SER A 157 10.34 -25.81 24.30
CA SER A 157 10.82 -26.07 25.67
C SER A 157 10.13 -27.31 26.27
N ASN A 158 10.56 -27.73 27.47
CA ASN A 158 9.95 -28.82 28.23
C ASN A 158 9.73 -30.11 27.40
N VAL A 159 10.75 -30.49 26.62
CA VAL A 159 10.70 -31.67 25.76
C VAL A 159 10.78 -32.92 26.61
N ALA A 160 9.70 -33.69 26.68
CA ALA A 160 9.63 -34.94 27.45
C ALA A 160 8.58 -35.88 26.86
N ASN A 161 8.87 -37.19 26.88
CA ASN A 161 7.94 -38.25 26.50
C ASN A 161 7.29 -38.06 25.12
N GLY A 162 8.05 -37.55 24.14
CA GLY A 162 7.55 -37.31 22.78
C GLY A 162 6.66 -36.06 22.63
N THR A 163 6.56 -35.22 23.67
CA THR A 163 5.84 -33.95 23.67
C THR A 163 6.76 -32.78 24.01
N PHE A 164 6.30 -31.55 23.75
CA PHE A 164 7.04 -30.32 24.03
C PHE A 164 6.08 -29.14 24.22
N ASP A 165 6.56 -28.07 24.85
CA ASP A 165 5.86 -26.80 24.89
C ASP A 165 6.31 -25.90 23.74
N LEU A 166 5.38 -25.15 23.16
CA LEU A 166 5.63 -24.19 22.09
C LEU A 166 5.13 -22.79 22.49
N ALA A 167 6.01 -21.80 22.53
CA ALA A 167 5.64 -20.40 22.74
C ALA A 167 5.89 -19.56 21.47
N LEU A 168 4.84 -18.94 20.94
CA LEU A 168 4.89 -18.09 19.74
C LEU A 168 4.87 -16.61 20.13
N ARG A 169 5.82 -15.83 19.60
CA ARG A 169 6.03 -14.43 19.97
C ARG A 169 6.22 -13.57 18.72
N ASN A 170 5.59 -12.39 18.71
CA ASN A 170 5.88 -11.34 17.74
C ASN A 170 5.81 -9.97 18.45
N PRO A 171 6.80 -9.08 18.25
CA PRO A 171 6.86 -7.79 18.96
C PRO A 171 5.78 -6.79 18.55
N ALA A 172 5.01 -7.04 17.48
CA ALA A 172 3.82 -6.25 17.13
C ALA A 172 2.62 -6.52 18.05
N THR A 173 2.69 -7.55 18.90
CA THR A 173 1.65 -7.88 19.89
C THR A 173 2.25 -8.09 21.27
N THR A 174 1.48 -7.80 22.32
CA THR A 174 1.89 -8.08 23.70
C THR A 174 1.58 -9.51 24.13
N THR A 175 0.74 -10.22 23.38
CA THR A 175 0.29 -11.58 23.71
C THR A 175 1.28 -12.62 23.18
N VAL A 176 1.63 -13.56 24.05
CA VAL A 176 2.42 -14.75 23.72
C VAL A 176 1.46 -15.93 23.67
N VAL A 177 1.45 -16.69 22.58
CA VAL A 177 0.64 -17.92 22.49
C VAL A 177 1.49 -19.07 22.99
N THR A 178 1.15 -19.61 24.15
CA THR A 178 1.85 -20.76 24.75
C THR A 178 0.98 -22.00 24.68
N LEU A 179 1.45 -23.03 23.97
CA LEU A 179 0.81 -24.34 23.83
C LEU A 179 1.65 -25.34 24.62
N ARG A 180 1.03 -26.03 25.58
CA ARG A 180 1.73 -26.96 26.48
C ARG A 180 1.55 -28.41 26.01
N GLY A 181 2.61 -29.21 26.09
CA GLY A 181 2.58 -30.65 25.83
C GLY A 181 2.08 -31.03 24.44
N VAL A 182 2.39 -30.23 23.41
CA VAL A 182 2.04 -30.54 22.02
C VAL A 182 2.93 -31.66 21.46
N SER A 183 2.46 -32.32 20.39
CA SER A 183 3.14 -33.44 19.73
C SER A 183 3.20 -33.27 18.22
N LEU A 184 4.10 -34.01 17.56
CA LEU A 184 4.16 -34.11 16.10
C LEU A 184 3.32 -35.26 15.53
N ASP A 185 2.52 -35.95 16.36
CA ASP A 185 1.63 -37.04 15.93
C ASP A 185 0.27 -36.50 15.49
N PRO A 186 -0.11 -36.61 14.20
CA PRO A 186 -1.42 -36.15 13.71
C PRO A 186 -2.62 -36.87 14.34
N ALA A 187 -2.43 -38.09 14.89
CA ALA A 187 -3.49 -38.82 15.59
C ALA A 187 -3.71 -38.33 17.03
N SER A 188 -2.77 -37.54 17.57
CA SER A 188 -2.85 -37.03 18.93
C SER A 188 -3.80 -35.83 19.03
N PRO A 189 -4.63 -35.71 20.09
CA PRO A 189 -5.38 -34.49 20.35
C PRO A 189 -4.46 -33.29 20.64
N ALA A 190 -3.20 -33.53 20.98
CA ALA A 190 -2.17 -32.51 21.20
C ALA A 190 -1.34 -32.21 19.94
N TYR A 191 -1.77 -32.65 18.76
CA TYR A 191 -1.05 -32.40 17.51
C TYR A 191 -0.80 -30.90 17.29
N VAL A 192 0.47 -30.52 17.11
CA VAL A 192 0.90 -29.11 17.13
C VAL A 192 0.22 -28.27 16.05
N VAL A 193 -0.01 -28.82 14.86
CA VAL A 193 -0.67 -28.07 13.76
C VAL A 193 -2.11 -27.76 14.13
N ALA A 194 -2.85 -28.75 14.68
CA ALA A 194 -4.20 -28.54 15.16
C ALA A 194 -4.22 -27.55 16.34
N ALA A 195 -3.30 -27.70 17.30
CA ALA A 195 -3.21 -26.82 18.47
C ALA A 195 -2.98 -25.35 18.07
N VAL A 196 -2.02 -25.07 17.19
CA VAL A 196 -1.76 -23.69 16.69
C VAL A 196 -2.99 -23.15 15.95
N ASN A 197 -3.56 -23.92 15.03
CA ASN A 197 -4.70 -23.46 14.23
C ASN A 197 -6.02 -23.37 15.03
N ASN A 198 -6.13 -24.03 16.18
CA ASN A 198 -7.24 -23.90 17.12
C ASN A 198 -7.06 -22.70 18.06
N ALA A 199 -5.81 -22.33 18.37
CA ALA A 199 -5.48 -21.11 19.11
C ALA A 199 -5.52 -19.84 18.22
N TYR A 200 -5.89 -19.98 16.94
CA TYR A 200 -5.98 -18.86 16.02
C TYR A 200 -6.88 -17.74 16.55
N ASN A 201 -6.41 -16.50 16.42
CA ASN A 201 -7.17 -15.29 16.67
C ASN A 201 -6.85 -14.28 15.56
N ALA A 202 -7.84 -13.56 15.04
CA ALA A 202 -7.67 -12.59 13.96
C ALA A 202 -6.67 -11.45 14.27
N SER A 203 -6.44 -11.12 15.55
CA SER A 203 -5.43 -10.14 15.98
C SER A 203 -4.03 -10.74 16.16
N LEU A 204 -3.92 -12.07 16.31
CA LEU A 204 -2.65 -12.77 16.52
C LEU A 204 -2.18 -13.58 15.32
N ARG A 205 -3.06 -14.02 14.40
CA ARG A 205 -2.72 -14.58 13.08
C ARG A 205 -1.59 -15.62 13.02
N TRP A 206 -1.47 -16.43 14.06
CA TRP A 206 -0.62 -17.61 14.07
C TRP A 206 -1.33 -18.75 13.37
N THR A 207 -0.68 -19.38 12.41
CA THR A 207 -1.16 -20.60 11.76
C THR A 207 -0.01 -21.58 11.57
N ALA A 208 -0.33 -22.85 11.35
CA ALA A 208 0.65 -23.90 11.12
C ALA A 208 0.23 -24.82 9.97
N VAL A 209 1.20 -25.40 9.27
CA VAL A 209 1.02 -26.41 8.21
C VAL A 209 2.03 -27.53 8.41
N ASP A 210 1.60 -28.77 8.22
CA ASP A 210 2.52 -29.91 8.18
C ASP A 210 3.26 -29.93 6.84
N LEU A 211 4.58 -29.98 6.88
CA LEU A 211 5.43 -30.03 5.69
C LEU A 211 5.69 -31.48 5.22
N ARG A 212 5.31 -32.48 6.01
CA ARG A 212 5.56 -33.89 5.72
C ARG A 212 4.53 -34.37 4.70
N SER A 213 4.99 -35.04 3.64
CA SER A 213 4.12 -35.60 2.60
C SER A 213 3.18 -36.69 3.12
N SER A 214 3.64 -37.46 4.10
CA SER A 214 2.85 -38.48 4.82
C SER A 214 3.00 -38.27 6.33
N PRO A 215 2.20 -37.36 6.93
CA PRO A 215 2.27 -37.07 8.36
C PRO A 215 1.98 -38.31 9.21
N ALA A 216 2.87 -38.60 10.16
CA ALA A 216 2.76 -39.69 11.13
C ALA A 216 3.40 -39.25 12.46
N ALA A 217 3.27 -40.07 13.50
CA ALA A 217 4.01 -39.85 14.75
C ALA A 217 5.51 -39.65 14.48
N ALA A 218 6.08 -38.60 15.05
CA ALA A 218 7.50 -38.28 14.93
C ALA A 218 8.05 -37.86 16.30
N PRO A 219 9.34 -38.10 16.58
CA PRO A 219 9.96 -37.67 17.84
C PRO A 219 9.87 -36.15 18.03
N ALA A 220 9.69 -35.72 19.28
CA ALA A 220 9.67 -34.30 19.59
C ALA A 220 11.00 -33.61 19.21
N PRO A 221 10.95 -32.35 18.75
CA PRO A 221 12.15 -31.56 18.49
C PRO A 221 12.98 -31.32 19.75
N THR A 222 14.27 -31.06 19.59
CA THR A 222 15.12 -30.52 20.66
C THR A 222 14.67 -29.10 21.04
N ALA A 223 14.85 -28.72 22.31
CA ALA A 223 14.59 -27.36 22.77
C ALA A 223 15.43 -26.34 21.96
N ALA A 224 14.78 -25.33 21.42
CA ALA A 224 15.39 -24.36 20.52
C ALA A 224 14.50 -23.11 20.36
N THR A 225 15.10 -22.00 19.91
CA THR A 225 14.35 -20.86 19.38
C THR A 225 14.42 -20.87 17.86
N ILE A 226 13.25 -20.88 17.22
CA ILE A 226 13.07 -20.83 15.78
C ILE A 226 12.84 -19.36 15.39
N THR A 227 13.62 -18.88 14.43
CA THR A 227 13.47 -17.55 13.83
C THR A 227 12.62 -17.63 12.56
N PHE A 228 11.99 -16.51 12.21
CA PHE A 228 11.10 -16.43 11.06
C PHE A 228 11.77 -15.68 9.92
N GLN A 229 11.58 -16.18 8.70
CA GLN A 229 12.03 -15.52 7.48
C GLN A 229 10.82 -14.92 6.76
N PRO A 230 10.84 -13.60 6.45
CA PRO A 230 9.76 -12.97 5.72
C PRO A 230 9.77 -13.47 4.27
N GLN A 231 8.59 -13.66 3.70
CA GLN A 231 8.48 -14.06 2.29
C GLN A 231 8.36 -12.82 1.40
N PHE A 232 8.84 -12.90 0.16
CA PHE A 232 8.74 -11.77 -0.77
C PHE A 232 7.46 -11.84 -1.61
N TYR A 233 6.75 -10.73 -1.74
CA TYR A 233 5.56 -10.61 -2.57
C TYR A 233 5.59 -9.31 -3.37
N VAL A 234 5.02 -9.32 -4.58
CA VAL A 234 4.85 -8.13 -5.40
C VAL A 234 3.41 -7.67 -5.27
N PHE A 235 3.19 -6.53 -4.60
CA PHE A 235 1.84 -5.98 -4.40
C PHE A 235 1.39 -5.15 -5.60
N ALA A 236 0.16 -5.36 -6.06
CA ALA A 236 -0.46 -4.57 -7.15
C ALA A 236 -0.43 -3.06 -6.85
N VAL A 237 -0.66 -2.66 -5.60
CA VAL A 237 -0.56 -1.24 -5.19
C VAL A 237 0.85 -0.69 -5.28
N HIS A 238 1.87 -1.44 -4.85
CA HIS A 238 3.27 -0.99 -4.94
C HIS A 238 3.67 -0.83 -6.40
N THR A 239 3.33 -1.82 -7.23
CA THR A 239 3.52 -1.76 -8.68
C THR A 239 2.79 -0.57 -9.29
N GLY A 240 1.52 -0.34 -8.92
CA GLY A 240 0.72 0.77 -9.40
C GLY A 240 1.32 2.13 -9.07
N MET A 241 1.67 2.35 -7.80
CA MET A 241 2.31 3.58 -7.33
C MET A 241 3.63 3.86 -8.05
N LEU A 242 4.43 2.83 -8.34
CA LEU A 242 5.73 2.99 -9.01
C LEU A 242 5.62 3.15 -10.52
N ALA A 243 4.73 2.40 -11.16
CA ALA A 243 4.56 2.43 -12.61
C ALA A 243 3.74 3.64 -13.08
N PHE A 244 2.86 4.21 -12.24
CA PHE A 244 2.04 5.35 -12.59
C PHE A 244 2.86 6.58 -13.06
N PRO A 245 3.83 7.09 -12.28
CA PRO A 245 4.64 8.22 -12.74
C PRO A 245 5.45 7.88 -14.00
N LEU A 246 5.89 6.63 -14.19
CA LEU A 246 6.59 6.20 -15.41
C LEU A 246 5.66 6.26 -16.65
N ALA A 247 4.45 5.72 -16.53
CA ALA A 247 3.45 5.75 -17.60
C ALA A 247 3.01 7.18 -17.92
N ARG A 248 2.80 8.02 -16.89
CA ARG A 248 2.44 9.44 -17.05
C ARG A 248 3.55 10.22 -17.77
N TYR A 249 4.80 10.06 -17.34
CA TYR A 249 5.95 10.67 -18.03
C TYR A 249 6.02 10.24 -19.50
N ALA A 250 5.83 8.94 -19.77
CA ALA A 250 5.83 8.42 -21.12
C ALA A 250 4.74 9.08 -21.98
N ARG A 251 3.50 9.18 -21.47
CA ARG A 251 2.40 9.89 -22.13
C ARG A 251 2.78 11.34 -22.43
N MET A 252 3.21 12.09 -21.41
CA MET A 252 3.55 13.52 -21.53
C MET A 252 4.60 13.75 -22.62
N VAL A 253 5.67 12.95 -22.63
CA VAL A 253 6.73 13.06 -23.64
C VAL A 253 6.22 12.66 -25.02
N LEU A 254 5.51 11.55 -25.15
CA LEU A 254 5.10 11.00 -26.46
C LEU A 254 3.99 11.81 -27.14
N GLN A 255 3.22 12.59 -26.38
CA GLN A 255 2.18 13.48 -26.88
C GLN A 255 2.68 14.92 -27.13
N SER A 256 3.81 15.31 -26.55
CA SER A 256 4.38 16.66 -26.74
C SER A 256 5.42 16.71 -27.86
N SER A 257 5.17 17.49 -28.91
CA SER A 257 6.16 17.73 -29.99
C SER A 257 7.44 18.43 -29.50
N LYS A 258 7.35 19.19 -28.40
CA LYS A 258 8.49 19.81 -27.71
C LYS A 258 9.38 18.75 -27.07
N LEU A 259 8.80 17.81 -26.31
CA LEU A 259 9.55 16.82 -25.54
C LEU A 259 9.94 15.57 -26.34
N ARG A 260 9.18 15.22 -27.38
CA ARG A 260 9.35 13.97 -28.16
C ARG A 260 10.53 14.02 -29.13
N ARG A 261 11.75 14.17 -28.61
CA ARG A 261 12.98 14.33 -29.41
C ARG A 261 14.10 13.43 -28.90
N GLY A 262 14.96 12.98 -29.81
CA GLY A 262 16.21 12.26 -29.51
C GLY A 262 16.08 11.15 -28.46
N LYS A 263 17.03 11.13 -27.52
CA LYS A 263 17.11 10.15 -26.42
C LYS A 263 15.88 10.17 -25.51
N ARG A 264 15.27 11.33 -25.28
CA ARG A 264 14.08 11.48 -24.43
C ARG A 264 12.87 10.71 -24.99
N ARG A 265 12.68 10.74 -26.31
CA ARG A 265 11.63 9.93 -26.97
C ARG A 265 11.84 8.43 -26.75
N GLN A 266 13.07 7.94 -26.89
CA GLN A 266 13.37 6.53 -26.68
C GLN A 266 13.14 6.14 -25.21
N PHE A 267 13.68 6.93 -24.29
CA PHE A 267 13.50 6.71 -22.86
C PHE A 267 12.01 6.67 -22.45
N ALA A 268 11.17 7.55 -23.01
CA ALA A 268 9.73 7.52 -22.78
C ALA A 268 9.06 6.22 -23.28
N ARG A 269 9.52 5.64 -24.39
CA ARG A 269 9.04 4.33 -24.86
C ARG A 269 9.46 3.21 -23.92
N ASP A 270 10.69 3.27 -23.41
CA ASP A 270 11.20 2.29 -22.45
C ASP A 270 10.39 2.35 -21.15
N MET A 271 10.03 3.55 -20.67
CA MET A 271 9.14 3.74 -19.51
C MET A 271 7.75 3.15 -19.77
N LEU A 272 7.17 3.41 -20.94
CA LEU A 272 5.86 2.88 -21.30
C LEU A 272 5.85 1.35 -21.34
N ALA A 273 6.90 0.75 -21.92
CA ALA A 273 7.07 -0.70 -21.98
C ALA A 273 7.25 -1.29 -20.57
N ALA A 274 8.06 -0.65 -19.72
CA ALA A 274 8.24 -1.08 -18.34
C ALA A 274 6.94 -1.04 -17.54
N ALA A 275 6.18 0.06 -17.62
CA ALA A 275 4.88 0.17 -16.96
C ALA A 275 3.87 -0.86 -17.48
N THR A 276 3.88 -1.13 -18.79
CA THR A 276 3.03 -2.16 -19.41
C THR A 276 3.36 -3.56 -18.87
N GLU A 277 4.64 -3.93 -18.82
CA GLU A 277 5.09 -5.21 -18.28
C GLU A 277 4.80 -5.35 -16.79
N ALA A 278 4.95 -4.26 -16.03
CA ALA A 278 4.65 -4.20 -14.61
C ALA A 278 3.15 -4.47 -14.35
N VAL A 279 2.26 -3.86 -15.13
CA VAL A 279 0.81 -4.12 -15.05
C VAL A 279 0.49 -5.57 -15.39
N ARG A 280 1.08 -6.11 -16.46
CA ARG A 280 0.86 -7.48 -16.92
C ARG A 280 1.26 -8.54 -15.87
N PHE A 281 2.24 -8.24 -15.01
CA PHE A 281 2.63 -9.12 -13.90
C PHE A 281 1.44 -9.47 -12.98
N HIS A 282 0.46 -8.57 -12.88
CA HIS A 282 -0.75 -8.71 -12.06
C HIS A 282 -1.97 -9.23 -12.85
N ASP A 283 -1.83 -9.64 -14.11
CA ASP A 283 -2.95 -10.21 -14.87
C ASP A 283 -3.59 -11.44 -14.21
N PRO A 284 -2.83 -12.36 -13.58
CA PRO A 284 -3.43 -13.48 -12.84
C PRO A 284 -4.23 -13.07 -11.59
N GLU A 285 -4.06 -11.84 -11.12
CA GLU A 285 -4.78 -11.29 -9.95
C GLU A 285 -6.09 -10.60 -10.35
N TRP A 286 -6.33 -10.38 -11.65
CA TRP A 286 -7.52 -9.69 -12.15
C TRP A 286 -8.71 -10.64 -12.31
N VAL A 287 -9.86 -10.24 -11.77
CA VAL A 287 -11.13 -10.96 -11.90
C VAL A 287 -12.20 -10.05 -12.47
N SER A 288 -12.60 -10.30 -13.72
CA SER A 288 -13.80 -9.69 -14.33
C SER A 288 -15.06 -10.45 -13.91
N ARG A 289 -16.18 -9.74 -13.78
CA ARG A 289 -17.49 -10.30 -13.44
C ARG A 289 -18.51 -10.08 -14.55
N SER A 290 -19.56 -10.90 -14.55
CA SER A 290 -20.63 -10.86 -15.56
C SER A 290 -21.47 -9.59 -15.54
N ASP A 291 -21.50 -8.87 -14.41
CA ASP A 291 -22.15 -7.56 -14.27
C ASP A 291 -21.33 -6.40 -14.88
N GLY A 292 -20.16 -6.72 -15.46
CA GLY A 292 -19.26 -5.73 -16.04
C GLY A 292 -18.48 -4.93 -15.00
N THR A 293 -18.36 -5.43 -13.76
CA THR A 293 -17.38 -4.99 -12.77
C THR A 293 -16.11 -5.85 -12.85
N GLY A 294 -15.06 -5.42 -12.16
CA GLY A 294 -13.85 -6.23 -12.01
C GLY A 294 -12.98 -5.70 -10.89
N ASP A 295 -12.29 -6.62 -10.20
CA ASP A 295 -11.38 -6.30 -9.09
C ASP A 295 -10.06 -7.05 -9.22
N TYR A 296 -9.04 -6.53 -8.54
CA TYR A 296 -7.86 -7.30 -8.21
C TYR A 296 -8.11 -8.11 -6.93
N VAL A 297 -7.64 -9.35 -6.92
CA VAL A 297 -7.76 -10.30 -5.82
C VAL A 297 -6.36 -10.73 -5.41
N TRP A 298 -6.12 -10.85 -4.11
CA TRP A 298 -4.90 -11.47 -3.64
C TRP A 298 -4.96 -12.98 -3.87
N PRO A 299 -3.99 -13.60 -4.57
CA PRO A 299 -4.00 -15.04 -4.80
C PRO A 299 -4.04 -15.81 -3.49
N LYS A 300 -4.95 -16.78 -3.39
CA LYS A 300 -5.00 -17.67 -2.23
C LYS A 300 -3.68 -18.44 -2.09
N GLY A 301 -3.15 -18.52 -0.86
CA GLY A 301 -1.84 -19.08 -0.56
C GLY A 301 -0.67 -18.11 -0.74
N ALA A 302 -0.89 -16.89 -1.24
CA ALA A 302 0.15 -15.85 -1.23
C ALA A 302 0.54 -15.50 0.22
N PRO A 303 1.81 -15.23 0.53
CA PRO A 303 2.29 -15.01 1.90
C PRO A 303 1.99 -13.59 2.36
N ILE A 304 0.70 -13.25 2.40
CA ILE A 304 0.17 -11.96 2.78
C ILE A 304 -1.04 -12.19 3.70
N PRO A 305 -1.39 -11.23 4.57
CA PRO A 305 -2.38 -11.48 5.60
C PRO A 305 -3.75 -11.94 5.10
N PHE A 306 -4.21 -11.45 3.96
CA PHE A 306 -5.58 -11.66 3.48
C PHE A 306 -5.57 -12.29 2.08
N ASP A 307 -4.73 -13.31 1.90
CA ASP A 307 -4.74 -14.11 0.68
C ASP A 307 -6.15 -14.66 0.36
N GLY A 308 -6.50 -14.75 -0.92
CA GLY A 308 -7.79 -15.25 -1.38
C GLY A 308 -8.94 -14.24 -1.34
N THR A 309 -8.69 -12.98 -0.97
CA THR A 309 -9.76 -11.96 -0.87
C THR A 309 -9.61 -10.84 -1.89
N ILE A 310 -10.71 -10.15 -2.15
CA ILE A 310 -10.70 -8.91 -2.94
C ILE A 310 -9.80 -7.87 -2.26
N GLN A 311 -8.97 -7.17 -3.06
CA GLN A 311 -8.11 -6.09 -2.58
C GLN A 311 -8.95 -4.85 -2.20
N PRO A 312 -8.52 -4.04 -1.22
CA PRO A 312 -9.20 -2.79 -0.90
C PRO A 312 -9.04 -1.79 -2.06
N TYR A 313 -9.93 -0.80 -2.12
CA TYR A 313 -10.04 0.08 -3.30
C TYR A 313 -8.72 0.77 -3.65
N ASN A 314 -8.02 1.31 -2.66
CA ASN A 314 -6.75 2.00 -2.88
C ASN A 314 -5.69 1.10 -3.56
N GLN A 315 -5.74 -0.22 -3.33
CA GLN A 315 -4.78 -1.13 -3.95
C GLN A 315 -5.09 -1.39 -5.41
N SER A 316 -6.33 -1.80 -5.71
CA SER A 316 -6.82 -2.00 -7.07
C SER A 316 -6.76 -0.71 -7.90
N GLN A 317 -6.99 0.44 -7.29
CA GLN A 317 -7.00 1.73 -7.97
C GLN A 317 -5.59 2.32 -8.13
N GLY A 318 -4.62 1.91 -7.31
CA GLY A 318 -3.20 2.20 -7.53
C GLY A 318 -2.72 1.72 -8.90
N ILE A 319 -3.03 0.47 -9.28
CA ILE A 319 -2.74 -0.04 -10.63
C ILE A 319 -3.71 0.53 -11.68
N GLY A 320 -4.95 0.86 -11.27
CA GLY A 320 -5.91 1.61 -12.08
C GLY A 320 -5.37 2.91 -12.66
N GLN A 321 -4.59 3.68 -11.90
CA GLN A 321 -3.93 4.91 -12.39
C GLN A 321 -3.00 4.63 -13.57
N VAL A 322 -2.27 3.52 -13.53
CA VAL A 322 -1.37 3.10 -14.62
C VAL A 322 -2.18 2.74 -15.86
N LEU A 323 -3.27 1.98 -15.70
CA LEU A 323 -4.16 1.59 -16.79
C LEU A 323 -4.73 2.81 -17.52
N VAL A 324 -5.09 3.88 -16.78
CA VAL A 324 -5.53 5.15 -17.39
C VAL A 324 -4.43 5.75 -18.26
N GLU A 325 -3.21 5.88 -17.75
CA GLU A 325 -2.11 6.48 -18.52
C GLU A 325 -1.71 5.61 -19.72
N LEU A 326 -1.75 4.27 -19.60
CA LEU A 326 -1.56 3.34 -20.71
C LEU A 326 -2.64 3.50 -21.77
N PHE A 327 -3.91 3.63 -21.39
CA PHE A 327 -4.99 3.92 -22.32
C PHE A 327 -4.73 5.25 -23.05
N ARG A 328 -4.44 6.33 -22.32
CA ARG A 328 -4.19 7.65 -22.91
C ARG A 328 -2.98 7.66 -23.84
N ALA A 329 -1.92 6.91 -23.51
CA ALA A 329 -0.70 6.85 -24.31
C ALA A 329 -0.83 5.99 -25.57
N THR A 330 -1.64 4.93 -25.53
CA THR A 330 -1.69 3.89 -26.59
C THR A 330 -2.99 3.86 -27.38
N GLY A 331 -4.09 4.35 -26.81
CA GLY A 331 -5.44 4.18 -27.34
C GLY A 331 -5.99 2.75 -27.23
N ASN A 332 -5.29 1.83 -26.58
CA ASN A 332 -5.72 0.43 -26.50
C ASN A 332 -6.98 0.28 -25.62
N PRO A 333 -8.12 -0.20 -26.16
CA PRO A 333 -9.38 -0.28 -25.44
C PRO A 333 -9.32 -1.26 -24.26
N HIS A 334 -8.43 -2.26 -24.27
CA HIS A 334 -8.30 -3.21 -23.16
C HIS A 334 -8.05 -2.52 -21.82
N TYR A 335 -7.20 -1.48 -21.80
CA TYR A 335 -6.92 -0.71 -20.59
C TYR A 335 -8.14 0.11 -20.15
N ARG A 336 -8.84 0.73 -21.11
CA ARG A 336 -10.08 1.47 -20.85
C ARG A 336 -11.14 0.57 -20.25
N ASP A 337 -11.29 -0.64 -20.75
CA ASP A 337 -12.31 -1.58 -20.28
C ASP A 337 -12.06 -2.00 -18.83
N ARG A 338 -10.81 -2.27 -18.44
CA ARG A 338 -10.47 -2.51 -17.02
C ARG A 338 -10.71 -1.29 -16.14
N VAL A 339 -10.39 -0.08 -16.61
CA VAL A 339 -10.68 1.17 -15.87
C VAL A 339 -12.18 1.33 -15.65
N VAL A 340 -13.01 1.11 -16.68
CA VAL A 340 -14.48 1.17 -16.56
C VAL A 340 -14.99 0.13 -15.57
N GLN A 341 -14.45 -1.10 -15.59
CA GLN A 341 -14.80 -2.16 -14.66
C GLN A 341 -14.47 -1.79 -13.20
N LEU A 342 -13.28 -1.21 -12.95
CA LEU A 342 -12.88 -0.71 -11.63
C LEU A 342 -13.77 0.43 -11.14
N LEU A 343 -14.12 1.37 -12.02
CA LEU A 343 -15.00 2.50 -11.67
C LEU A 343 -16.40 2.02 -11.30
N LYS A 344 -16.95 1.05 -12.05
CA LYS A 344 -18.24 0.41 -11.74
C LYS A 344 -18.18 -0.35 -10.41
N ALA A 345 -17.10 -1.10 -10.17
CA ALA A 345 -16.86 -1.83 -8.92
C ALA A 345 -16.79 -0.90 -7.68
N TYR A 346 -16.41 0.37 -7.88
CA TYR A 346 -16.35 1.35 -6.80
C TYR A 346 -17.70 1.96 -6.43
N GLN A 347 -18.64 2.08 -7.38
CA GLN A 347 -19.94 2.73 -7.18
C GLN A 347 -20.73 2.22 -5.96
N PRO A 348 -20.82 0.91 -5.67
CA PRO A 348 -21.58 0.41 -4.51
C PRO A 348 -21.10 0.94 -3.15
N ALA A 349 -19.83 1.36 -3.04
CA ALA A 349 -19.28 1.91 -1.79
C ALA A 349 -19.59 3.39 -1.60
N LEU A 350 -19.88 4.12 -2.69
CA LEU A 350 -20.02 5.57 -2.69
C LEU A 350 -21.42 5.99 -2.25
N ARG A 351 -21.57 6.28 -0.95
CA ARG A 351 -22.80 6.84 -0.39
C ARG A 351 -22.77 8.35 -0.48
N VAL A 352 -23.86 8.94 -0.98
CA VAL A 352 -24.05 10.40 -0.91
C VAL A 352 -24.63 10.76 0.46
N VAL A 353 -23.91 11.58 1.22
CA VAL A 353 -24.31 12.11 2.52
C VAL A 353 -24.14 13.62 2.48
N ASP A 354 -25.24 14.36 2.61
CA ASP A 354 -25.28 15.83 2.52
C ASP A 354 -24.67 16.37 1.21
N GLY A 355 -24.83 15.64 0.11
CA GLY A 355 -24.28 16.04 -1.18
C GLY A 355 -22.77 15.81 -1.36
N ALA A 356 -22.13 15.05 -0.47
CA ALA A 356 -20.74 14.61 -0.59
C ALA A 356 -20.63 13.08 -0.60
N TYR A 357 -19.57 12.52 -1.19
CA TYR A 357 -19.32 11.07 -1.08
C TYR A 357 -18.69 10.69 0.27
N VAL A 358 -19.18 9.60 0.85
CA VAL A 358 -18.57 8.89 1.96
C VAL A 358 -18.52 7.40 1.58
N TRP A 359 -17.40 6.74 1.83
CA TRP A 359 -17.22 5.34 1.45
C TRP A 359 -16.33 4.57 2.41
N THR A 360 -16.37 3.24 2.27
CA THR A 360 -15.62 2.30 3.10
C THR A 360 -14.33 1.88 2.42
N TYR A 361 -13.31 1.57 3.22
CA TYR A 361 -12.01 1.11 2.74
C TYR A 361 -12.10 -0.18 1.91
N TRP A 362 -12.89 -1.12 2.43
CA TRP A 362 -13.18 -2.39 1.76
C TRP A 362 -14.42 -2.26 0.85
N PRO A 363 -14.43 -2.93 -0.33
CA PRO A 363 -15.63 -3.07 -1.14
C PRO A 363 -16.77 -3.70 -0.34
N PRO A 364 -18.00 -3.17 -0.36
CA PRO A 364 -19.13 -3.70 0.43
C PRO A 364 -19.47 -5.17 0.16
N TYR A 365 -19.09 -5.68 -1.00
CA TYR A 365 -19.27 -7.06 -1.43
C TYR A 365 -18.04 -7.96 -1.16
N SER A 366 -16.96 -7.42 -0.59
CA SER A 366 -15.74 -8.19 -0.29
C SER A 366 -15.87 -9.06 0.96
N GLU A 367 -14.99 -10.06 1.03
CA GLU A 367 -14.88 -10.98 2.16
C GLU A 367 -14.52 -10.23 3.44
N LEU A 368 -13.63 -9.24 3.38
CA LEU A 368 -13.20 -8.47 4.55
C LEU A 368 -14.29 -7.53 5.07
N TYR A 369 -15.08 -6.94 4.17
CA TYR A 369 -16.21 -6.11 4.57
C TYR A 369 -17.27 -6.91 5.33
N ASN A 370 -17.56 -8.13 4.85
CA ASN A 370 -18.58 -9.00 5.42
C ASN A 370 -18.09 -9.84 6.60
N GLY A 371 -16.77 -10.06 6.68
CA GLY A 371 -16.18 -11.03 7.58
C GLY A 371 -16.42 -12.46 7.10
N TYR A 372 -15.66 -13.40 7.65
CA TYR A 372 -15.78 -14.81 7.29
C TYR A 372 -15.30 -15.73 8.40
N ALA A 373 -15.89 -16.92 8.44
CA ALA A 373 -15.53 -17.99 9.36
C ALA A 373 -14.49 -18.94 8.75
N LYS A 374 -13.82 -19.72 9.61
CA LYS A 374 -12.81 -20.73 9.23
C LYS A 374 -13.33 -21.73 8.19
N THR A 375 -14.61 -22.09 8.28
CA THR A 375 -15.28 -23.04 7.37
C THR A 375 -15.42 -22.52 5.94
N ALA A 376 -15.30 -21.21 5.71
CA ALA A 376 -15.39 -20.63 4.37
C ALA A 376 -14.14 -20.92 3.51
N GLY A 377 -13.00 -21.26 4.14
CA GLY A 377 -11.79 -21.65 3.42
C GLY A 377 -11.22 -20.55 2.51
N ILE A 378 -11.43 -19.28 2.86
CA ILE A 378 -11.08 -18.11 2.03
C ILE A 378 -9.56 -17.87 2.01
N SER A 379 -8.94 -17.83 3.19
CA SER A 379 -7.53 -17.44 3.38
C SER A 379 -6.76 -18.52 4.14
N GLU A 380 -5.54 -18.80 3.69
CA GLU A 380 -4.62 -19.74 4.33
C GLU A 380 -3.88 -19.12 5.54
N TYR A 381 -3.72 -17.79 5.53
CA TYR A 381 -2.96 -17.05 6.55
C TYR A 381 -3.84 -16.38 7.61
N THR A 382 -5.07 -16.01 7.25
CA THR A 382 -6.11 -15.48 8.15
C THR A 382 -7.38 -16.30 7.97
N PRO A 383 -7.48 -17.51 8.56
CA PRO A 383 -8.61 -18.41 8.28
C PRO A 383 -9.98 -17.88 8.70
N SER A 384 -10.05 -16.91 9.62
CA SER A 384 -11.30 -16.22 9.95
C SER A 384 -11.03 -14.76 10.28
N TYR A 385 -11.97 -13.88 9.95
CA TYR A 385 -11.83 -12.46 10.22
C TYR A 385 -13.21 -11.82 10.48
N PRO A 386 -13.36 -10.95 11.51
CA PRO A 386 -14.60 -10.23 11.73
C PRO A 386 -14.85 -9.23 10.59
N ALA A 387 -16.11 -8.87 10.38
CA ALA A 387 -16.49 -7.83 9.42
C ALA A 387 -15.76 -6.51 9.69
N SER A 388 -15.16 -5.92 8.65
CA SER A 388 -14.49 -4.61 8.73
C SER A 388 -15.16 -3.59 7.82
N LYS A 389 -15.98 -2.73 8.42
CA LYS A 389 -16.72 -1.66 7.73
C LYS A 389 -16.10 -0.29 7.93
N GLN A 390 -14.76 -0.26 8.06
CA GLN A 390 -14.01 0.97 8.27
C GLN A 390 -14.28 1.98 7.14
N ILE A 391 -14.56 3.23 7.53
CA ILE A 391 -14.60 4.37 6.62
C ILE A 391 -13.18 4.69 6.14
N GLU A 392 -13.06 4.99 4.85
CA GLU A 392 -11.80 5.33 4.22
C GLU A 392 -11.13 6.53 4.90
N ASP A 393 -9.80 6.48 5.00
CA ASP A 393 -9.02 7.61 5.50
C ASP A 393 -8.54 8.54 4.38
N LEU A 394 -8.24 9.79 4.74
CA LEU A 394 -7.78 10.86 3.86
C LEU A 394 -6.61 10.45 2.94
N SER A 395 -5.69 9.62 3.44
CA SER A 395 -4.43 9.29 2.77
C SER A 395 -4.57 8.15 1.76
N HIS A 396 -5.33 7.12 2.12
CA HIS A 396 -5.72 6.04 1.21
C HIS A 396 -6.74 6.52 0.18
N ALA A 397 -7.72 7.33 0.61
CA ALA A 397 -8.67 8.00 -0.26
C ALA A 397 -7.98 8.78 -1.38
N ALA A 398 -6.85 9.44 -1.10
CA ALA A 398 -6.12 10.20 -2.11
C ALA A 398 -5.69 9.34 -3.32
N ILE A 399 -5.33 8.07 -3.12
CA ILE A 399 -5.01 7.15 -4.25
C ILE A 399 -6.24 6.92 -5.11
N SER A 400 -7.38 6.68 -4.46
CA SER A 400 -8.66 6.44 -5.10
C SER A 400 -9.17 7.65 -5.88
N THR A 401 -9.05 8.84 -5.29
CA THR A 401 -9.50 10.08 -5.92
C THR A 401 -8.56 10.54 -7.04
N GLU A 402 -7.25 10.27 -6.94
CA GLU A 402 -6.28 10.44 -8.03
C GLU A 402 -6.64 9.53 -9.22
N PHE A 403 -7.01 8.26 -8.97
CA PHE A 403 -7.50 7.35 -10.01
C PHE A 403 -8.76 7.85 -10.71
N VAL A 404 -9.79 8.23 -9.93
CA VAL A 404 -11.05 8.75 -10.50
C VAL A 404 -10.80 10.02 -11.31
N HIS A 405 -9.97 10.93 -10.80
CA HIS A 405 -9.63 12.16 -11.51
C HIS A 405 -8.85 11.87 -12.81
N ALA A 406 -7.91 10.91 -12.79
CA ALA A 406 -7.19 10.51 -14.00
C ALA A 406 -8.14 9.94 -15.06
N ALA A 407 -9.11 9.12 -14.65
CA ALA A 407 -10.13 8.58 -15.56
C ALA A 407 -11.05 9.68 -16.13
N TYR A 408 -11.43 10.65 -15.31
CA TYR A 408 -12.15 11.85 -15.75
C TYR A 408 -11.36 12.64 -16.80
N ASP A 409 -10.06 12.91 -16.55
CA ASP A 409 -9.16 13.56 -17.52
C ASP A 409 -9.00 12.76 -18.83
N ALA A 410 -9.20 11.45 -18.79
CA ALA A 410 -9.17 10.58 -19.96
C ALA A 410 -10.50 10.54 -20.74
N GLY A 411 -11.53 11.28 -20.30
CA GLY A 411 -12.86 11.28 -20.90
C GLY A 411 -13.68 10.01 -20.59
N ILE A 412 -13.34 9.26 -19.54
CA ILE A 412 -14.08 8.06 -19.12
C ILE A 412 -15.21 8.50 -18.17
N THR A 413 -16.38 8.79 -18.73
CA THR A 413 -17.53 9.37 -18.01
C THR A 413 -18.44 8.35 -17.31
N ALA A 414 -18.20 7.05 -17.50
CA ALA A 414 -18.96 5.98 -16.84
C ALA A 414 -18.66 5.84 -15.33
N GLY A 415 -17.81 6.72 -14.78
CA GLY A 415 -17.34 6.68 -13.40
C GLY A 415 -18.12 7.59 -12.44
N PRO A 416 -17.71 7.58 -11.17
CA PRO A 416 -18.25 8.49 -10.16
C PRO A 416 -18.11 9.98 -10.51
N ASP A 417 -19.04 10.79 -10.02
CA ASP A 417 -19.00 12.25 -10.16
C ASP A 417 -17.87 12.89 -9.34
N VAL A 418 -16.92 13.52 -10.03
CA VAL A 418 -15.80 14.25 -9.43
C VAL A 418 -16.24 15.42 -8.55
N GLN A 419 -17.40 16.04 -8.81
CA GLN A 419 -17.91 17.15 -8.00
C GLN A 419 -18.31 16.70 -6.58
N LEU A 420 -18.81 15.47 -6.45
CA LEU A 420 -19.17 14.92 -5.14
C LEU A 420 -17.92 14.55 -4.32
N PHE A 421 -16.81 14.17 -4.96
CA PHE A 421 -15.51 14.04 -4.29
C PHE A 421 -14.94 15.38 -3.87
N THR A 422 -15.05 16.42 -4.70
CA THR A 422 -14.68 17.79 -4.30
C THR A 422 -15.44 18.20 -3.04
N LYS A 423 -16.75 17.94 -2.99
CA LYS A 423 -17.58 18.21 -1.80
C LYS A 423 -17.19 17.36 -0.60
N THR A 424 -16.75 16.11 -0.77
CA THR A 424 -16.16 15.34 0.34
C THR A 424 -15.00 16.10 0.97
N PHE A 425 -14.09 16.62 0.14
CA PHE A 425 -12.99 17.41 0.67
C PHE A 425 -13.49 18.68 1.37
N THR A 426 -14.25 19.52 0.68
CA THR A 426 -14.59 20.87 1.17
C THR A 426 -15.63 20.88 2.29
N GLN A 427 -16.49 19.86 2.39
CA GLN A 427 -17.60 19.83 3.34
C GLN A 427 -17.46 18.78 4.44
N LYS A 428 -16.68 17.71 4.22
CA LYS A 428 -16.51 16.63 5.20
C LYS A 428 -15.09 16.57 5.78
N LEU A 429 -14.05 16.79 4.97
CA LEU A 429 -12.67 16.70 5.46
C LEU A 429 -12.19 17.97 6.17
N ILE A 430 -12.68 19.16 5.81
CA ILE A 430 -12.33 20.39 6.52
C ILE A 430 -12.92 20.34 7.93
N ARG A 431 -12.06 20.36 8.96
CA ARG A 431 -12.47 20.39 10.36
C ARG A 431 -12.53 21.82 10.90
N SER A 432 -11.50 22.60 10.59
CA SER A 432 -11.33 23.98 11.04
C SER A 432 -10.49 24.75 10.02
N ALA A 433 -10.14 26.01 10.31
CA ALA A 433 -9.34 26.83 9.41
C ALA A 433 -7.98 26.19 9.03
N THR A 434 -7.40 25.39 9.93
CA THR A 434 -6.05 24.83 9.79
C THR A 434 -5.98 23.32 9.97
N GLU A 435 -7.11 22.64 10.13
CA GLU A 435 -7.16 21.20 10.41
C GLU A 435 -8.11 20.47 9.47
N VAL A 436 -7.84 19.18 9.30
CA VAL A 436 -8.69 18.24 8.56
C VAL A 436 -9.00 17.03 9.42
N TRP A 437 -10.13 16.38 9.13
CA TRP A 437 -10.47 15.07 9.69
C TRP A 437 -9.65 13.95 9.03
N TYR A 438 -9.44 12.86 9.77
CA TYR A 438 -8.71 11.70 9.29
C TYR A 438 -9.54 10.87 8.30
N ARG A 439 -10.86 10.77 8.49
CA ARG A 439 -11.75 9.96 7.65
C ARG A 439 -12.65 10.81 6.77
N VAL A 440 -13.03 10.25 5.62
CA VAL A 440 -13.84 10.93 4.59
C VAL A 440 -15.28 11.22 5.02
N ASP A 441 -15.73 10.69 6.16
CA ASP A 441 -17.02 11.02 6.78
C ASP A 441 -16.96 12.23 7.74
N GLY A 442 -15.79 12.85 7.91
CA GLY A 442 -15.59 13.96 8.84
C GLY A 442 -15.37 13.52 10.28
N THR A 443 -14.78 12.33 10.50
CA THR A 443 -14.45 11.82 11.83
C THR A 443 -12.98 11.45 12.00
N GLY A 444 -12.55 11.31 13.25
CA GLY A 444 -11.21 10.88 13.64
C GLY A 444 -10.16 11.98 13.51
N ASP A 445 -9.35 12.16 14.54
CA ASP A 445 -8.31 13.20 14.54
C ASP A 445 -7.16 12.81 13.60
N ALA A 446 -6.84 13.67 12.64
CA ALA A 446 -5.66 13.52 11.80
C ALA A 446 -4.42 14.03 12.56
N VAL A 447 -3.47 13.14 12.86
CA VAL A 447 -2.16 13.58 13.35
C VAL A 447 -1.39 14.29 12.22
N PRO A 448 -0.38 15.13 12.52
CA PRO A 448 0.29 15.97 11.52
C PRO A 448 0.74 15.22 10.25
N ALA A 449 1.31 14.01 10.40
CA ALA A 449 1.75 13.19 9.28
C ALA A 449 0.60 12.74 8.35
N ASN A 450 -0.61 12.54 8.90
CA ASN A 450 -1.81 12.25 8.12
C ASN A 450 -2.43 13.52 7.54
N ALA A 451 -2.47 14.62 8.32
CA ALA A 451 -3.13 15.86 7.93
C ALA A 451 -2.54 16.44 6.63
N VAL A 452 -1.20 16.44 6.48
CA VAL A 452 -0.54 16.94 5.27
C VAL A 452 -0.82 16.09 4.01
N GLN A 453 -1.36 14.87 4.15
CA GLN A 453 -1.79 14.10 2.99
C GLN A 453 -3.00 14.75 2.28
N CYS A 454 -3.67 15.73 2.89
CA CYS A 454 -4.74 16.47 2.23
C CYS A 454 -4.31 17.13 0.91
N ALA A 455 -3.05 17.55 0.77
CA ALA A 455 -2.55 18.15 -0.47
C ALA A 455 -2.54 17.16 -1.66
N ARG A 456 -2.57 15.85 -1.42
CA ARG A 456 -2.69 14.85 -2.49
C ARG A 456 -4.06 14.87 -3.19
N TRP A 457 -5.06 15.52 -2.60
CA TRP A 457 -6.33 15.80 -3.26
C TRP A 457 -6.24 16.98 -4.23
N GLY A 458 -5.06 17.60 -4.40
CA GLY A 458 -4.86 18.83 -5.16
C GLY A 458 -5.33 18.79 -6.62
N ALA A 459 -5.48 17.61 -7.23
CA ALA A 459 -6.13 17.47 -8.54
C ALA A 459 -7.53 18.10 -8.56
N TYR A 460 -8.26 18.03 -7.45
CA TYR A 460 -9.62 18.56 -7.31
C TYR A 460 -9.68 20.10 -7.14
N ALA A 461 -8.52 20.77 -7.05
CA ALA A 461 -8.45 22.22 -7.06
C ALA A 461 -8.90 22.83 -8.41
N GLU A 462 -8.93 22.02 -9.48
CA GLU A 462 -9.50 22.40 -10.77
C GLU A 462 -11.01 22.66 -10.68
N GLN A 463 -11.71 21.99 -9.75
CA GLN A 463 -13.15 22.08 -9.53
C GLN A 463 -13.48 23.11 -8.43
N ASP A 464 -12.69 23.15 -7.36
CA ASP A 464 -12.83 24.13 -6.28
C ASP A 464 -11.47 24.47 -5.66
N VAL A 465 -11.05 25.73 -5.82
CA VAL A 465 -9.77 26.25 -5.33
C VAL A 465 -9.63 26.14 -3.79
N LEU A 466 -10.74 25.99 -3.06
CA LEU A 466 -10.72 25.77 -1.62
C LEU A 466 -9.92 24.52 -1.22
N VAL A 467 -9.85 23.50 -2.08
CA VAL A 467 -9.01 22.32 -1.85
C VAL A 467 -7.55 22.73 -1.64
N TYR A 468 -7.00 23.51 -2.57
CA TYR A 468 -5.64 24.05 -2.46
C TYR A 468 -5.48 24.98 -1.26
N GLN A 469 -6.41 25.92 -1.07
CA GLN A 469 -6.31 26.92 -0.01
C GLN A 469 -6.31 26.26 1.39
N GLN A 470 -7.15 25.26 1.61
CA GLN A 470 -7.17 24.52 2.86
C GLN A 470 -5.89 23.69 3.03
N SER A 471 -5.43 23.01 1.98
CA SER A 471 -4.18 22.25 2.06
C SER A 471 -2.99 23.13 2.41
N LEU A 472 -2.89 24.34 1.84
CA LEU A 472 -1.85 25.30 2.18
C LEU A 472 -1.93 25.71 3.66
N ARG A 473 -3.13 26.06 4.16
CA ARG A 473 -3.33 26.40 5.58
C ARG A 473 -2.93 25.27 6.53
N VAL A 474 -3.21 24.02 6.17
CA VAL A 474 -2.79 22.84 6.95
C VAL A 474 -1.26 22.72 6.97
N TYR A 475 -0.60 22.88 5.82
CA TYR A 475 0.87 22.86 5.75
C TYR A 475 1.51 23.98 6.56
N ASP A 476 0.97 25.20 6.47
CA ASP A 476 1.44 26.37 7.20
C ASP A 476 1.26 26.22 8.72
N ALA A 477 0.20 25.54 9.17
CA ALA A 477 -0.02 25.27 10.59
C ALA A 477 0.86 24.14 11.12
N VAL A 478 1.10 23.12 10.29
CA VAL A 478 1.85 21.92 10.68
C VAL A 478 3.37 22.15 10.66
N GLN A 479 3.89 22.98 9.73
CA GLN A 479 5.32 23.30 9.60
C GLN A 479 6.25 22.07 9.58
N LEU A 480 5.87 21.02 8.85
CA LEU A 480 6.69 19.79 8.77
C LEU A 480 7.97 20.00 7.97
N VAL A 481 9.09 19.53 8.51
CA VAL A 481 10.36 19.41 7.77
C VAL A 481 10.17 18.40 6.63
N PRO A 482 10.30 18.81 5.35
CA PRO A 482 9.94 17.95 4.23
C PRO A 482 11.08 16.97 3.91
N VAL A 483 11.03 15.76 4.49
CA VAL A 483 12.04 14.71 4.25
C VAL A 483 11.48 13.45 3.56
N GLN A 484 10.17 13.39 3.33
CA GLN A 484 9.51 12.21 2.75
C GLN A 484 9.03 12.51 1.32
N GLY A 485 8.97 11.49 0.47
CA GLY A 485 8.46 11.62 -0.89
C GLY A 485 7.02 12.12 -0.95
N SER A 486 6.18 11.73 0.02
CA SER A 486 4.80 12.25 0.16
C SER A 486 4.76 13.74 0.51
N HIS A 487 5.73 14.26 1.26
CA HIS A 487 5.86 15.70 1.54
C HIS A 487 6.21 16.45 0.26
N ALA A 488 7.17 15.94 -0.53
CA ALA A 488 7.51 16.51 -1.83
C ALA A 488 6.31 16.52 -2.79
N LEU A 489 5.51 15.45 -2.82
CA LEU A 489 4.29 15.39 -3.63
C LEU A 489 3.25 16.41 -3.19
N GLY A 490 2.98 16.54 -1.89
CA GLY A 490 2.02 17.53 -1.42
C GLY A 490 2.45 18.97 -1.75
N ILE A 491 3.73 19.31 -1.53
CA ILE A 491 4.32 20.61 -1.93
C ILE A 491 4.21 20.84 -3.45
N ALA A 492 4.43 19.79 -4.24
CA ALA A 492 4.28 19.87 -5.69
C ALA A 492 2.82 20.10 -6.11
N TYR A 493 1.85 19.47 -5.44
CA TYR A 493 0.43 19.76 -5.67
C TYR A 493 0.04 21.20 -5.29
N LEU A 494 0.62 21.75 -4.22
CA LEU A 494 0.39 23.16 -3.85
C LEU A 494 0.91 24.11 -4.94
N ASN A 495 2.13 23.90 -5.42
CA ASN A 495 2.69 24.65 -6.56
C ASN A 495 1.85 24.47 -7.84
N TRP A 496 1.44 23.23 -8.12
CA TRP A 496 0.64 22.90 -9.29
C TRP A 496 -0.72 23.58 -9.27
N ALA A 497 -1.42 23.56 -8.14
CA ALA A 497 -2.73 24.20 -8.02
C ALA A 497 -2.63 25.72 -8.09
N LYS A 498 -1.66 26.33 -7.38
CA LYS A 498 -1.39 27.78 -7.41
C LYS A 498 -1.22 28.30 -8.84
N ASN A 499 -0.50 27.55 -9.68
CA ASN A 499 -0.19 27.95 -11.05
C ASN A 499 -1.19 27.41 -12.08
N SER A 500 -2.35 26.88 -11.66
CA SER A 500 -3.34 26.28 -12.55
C SER A 500 -2.73 25.21 -13.48
N GLY A 501 -1.84 24.37 -12.95
CA GLY A 501 -1.04 23.40 -13.69
C GLY A 501 -1.87 22.39 -14.51
N TRP A 502 -3.17 22.26 -14.22
CA TRP A 502 -4.10 21.49 -15.05
C TRP A 502 -4.21 21.99 -16.49
N ARG A 503 -3.87 23.25 -16.75
CA ARG A 503 -3.84 23.83 -18.12
C ARG A 503 -2.66 23.33 -18.97
N ASN A 504 -1.69 22.65 -18.35
CA ASN A 504 -0.45 22.20 -18.99
C ASN A 504 -0.34 20.65 -19.12
N LYS A 505 -1.47 19.92 -18.99
CA LYS A 505 -1.56 18.44 -18.93
C LYS A 505 -1.28 17.70 -20.25
#